data_AF-A0A5K1EU87-F1
#
_entry.id   AF-A0A5K1EU87-F1
#
_cell.length_a   1.000
_cell.length_b   1.000
_cell.length_c   1.000
_cell.angle_alpha   90.00
_cell.angle_beta   90.00
_cell.angle_gamma   90.00
#
_symmetry.space_group_name_H-M   'P 1'
#
loop_
_entity.id
_entity.type
_entity.pdbx_description
1 polymer ?
#
loop_
_entity_poly.entity_id
_entity_poly.type
_entity_poly.pdbx_seq_one_letter_code
_entity_poly.pdbx_strand_id
1 'polypeptide(L)'
;FDSDKSQLDLANMVILHDYSFYIVSHSDFQKFIKRLQLQFKLLSHNTIRSNCIHIYEDQMTKLRDILKKNNKRISLTSYGFRLVRNM
;
A
#
# COMPACT_ATOMS: atom_id res chain seq x y z
N PHE A 1 -5.38 11.51 19.36
CA PHE A 1 -4.61 10.51 18.61
C PHE A 1 -5.61 9.55 17.98
N ASP A 2 -5.59 9.40 16.67
CA ASP A 2 -6.48 8.52 15.92
C ASP A 2 -5.60 7.42 15.30
N SER A 3 -5.71 6.21 15.83
CA SER A 3 -4.84 5.11 15.42
C SER A 3 -5.15 4.67 13.99
N ASP A 4 -6.43 4.67 13.60
CA ASP A 4 -6.87 4.19 12.30
C ASP A 4 -6.39 5.13 11.19
N LYS A 5 -6.49 6.45 11.40
CA LYS A 5 -5.92 7.44 10.47
C LYS A 5 -4.42 7.32 10.35
N SER A 6 -3.73 7.16 11.48
CA SER A 6 -2.27 7.03 11.48
C SER A 6 -1.80 5.75 10.78
N GLN A 7 -2.55 4.66 10.87
CA GLN A 7 -2.29 3.41 10.15
C GLN A 7 -2.55 3.56 8.65
N LEU A 8 -3.61 4.28 8.27
CA LEU A 8 -3.92 4.59 6.89
C LEU A 8 -2.81 5.45 6.25
N ASP A 9 -2.34 6.48 6.96
CA ASP A 9 -1.23 7.33 6.50
C ASP A 9 0.06 6.53 6.31
N LEU A 10 0.35 5.59 7.21
CA LEU A 10 1.50 4.69 7.06
C LEU A 10 1.36 3.76 5.85
N ALA A 11 0.17 3.20 5.62
CA ALA A 11 -0.09 2.36 4.44
C ALA A 11 0.05 3.18 3.13
N ASN A 12 -0.43 4.42 3.12
CA ASN A 12 -0.26 5.34 1.99
C ASN A 12 1.22 5.68 1.76
N MET A 13 2.00 5.93 2.81
CA MET A 13 3.44 6.17 2.71
C MET A 13 4.16 4.97 2.07
N VAL A 14 3.81 3.75 2.50
CA VAL A 14 4.37 2.51 1.96
C VAL A 14 4.06 2.36 0.47
N ILE A 15 2.81 2.61 0.06
CA ILE A 15 2.39 2.54 -1.35
C ILE A 15 3.08 3.62 -2.18
N LEU A 16 3.08 4.86 -1.70
CA LEU A 16 3.56 6.02 -2.45
C LEU A 16 5.07 5.97 -2.72
N HIS A 17 5.84 5.46 -1.75
CA HIS A 17 7.30 5.41 -1.82
C HIS A 17 7.86 4.02 -2.12
N ASP A 18 6.98 3.06 -2.46
CA ASP A 18 7.33 1.65 -2.71
C ASP A 18 8.23 1.07 -1.61
N TYR A 19 7.93 1.41 -0.35
CA TYR A 19 8.70 0.90 0.77
C TYR A 19 8.42 -0.59 0.98
N SER A 20 9.47 -1.32 1.33
CA SER A 20 9.32 -2.70 1.80
C SER A 20 8.37 -2.74 3.01
N PHE A 21 7.43 -3.68 3.01
CA PHE A 21 6.54 -3.92 4.16
C PHE A 21 7.31 -4.21 5.45
N TYR A 22 8.58 -4.63 5.36
CA TYR A 22 9.45 -4.86 6.51
C TYR A 22 9.91 -3.58 7.23
N ILE A 23 9.69 -2.39 6.67
CA ILE A 23 10.05 -1.10 7.31
C ILE A 23 9.49 -0.99 8.74
N VAL A 24 8.28 -1.51 8.97
CA VAL A 24 7.61 -1.51 10.27
C VAL A 24 8.25 -2.46 11.29
N SER A 25 9.04 -3.42 10.82
CA SER A 25 9.78 -4.36 11.66
C SER A 25 11.18 -3.86 12.01
N HIS A 26 11.66 -2.78 11.38
CA HIS A 26 12.97 -2.21 11.69
C HIS A 26 12.97 -1.57 13.07
N SER A 27 13.96 -1.92 13.89
CA SER A 27 14.06 -1.42 15.27
C SER A 27 14.14 0.10 15.37
N ASP A 28 14.85 0.74 14.44
CA ASP A 28 15.03 2.20 14.45
C ASP A 28 13.76 2.93 14.06
N PHE A 29 13.00 2.36 13.11
CA PHE A 29 11.68 2.87 12.76
C PHE A 29 10.69 2.73 13.92
N GLN A 30 10.68 1.58 14.60
CA GLN A 30 9.86 1.39 15.80
C GLN A 30 10.20 2.36 16.92
N LYS A 31 11.50 2.58 17.19
CA LYS A 31 11.96 3.57 18.16
C LYS A 31 11.56 4.99 17.77
N PHE A 32 11.69 5.33 16.49
CA PHE A 32 11.31 6.63 15.95
C PHE A 32 9.81 6.90 16.16
N ILE A 33 8.94 5.97 15.73
CA ILE A 33 7.49 6.13 15.88
C ILE A 33 7.08 6.14 17.36
N LYS A 34 7.70 5.31 18.20
CA LYS A 34 7.43 5.30 19.64
C LYS A 34 7.81 6.61 20.33
N ARG A 35 8.87 7.28 19.85
CA ARG A 35 9.26 8.63 20.33
C ARG A 35 8.31 9.71 19.84
N LEU A 36 7.77 9.59 18.63
CA LEU A 36 6.78 10.52 18.10
C LEU A 36 5.43 10.39 18.80
N GLN A 37 4.97 9.15 19.03
CA GLN A 37 3.69 8.87 19.67
C GLN A 37 3.76 7.57 20.47
N LEU A 38 3.80 7.70 21.80
CA LEU A 38 3.92 6.58 22.73
C LEU A 38 2.73 5.60 22.66
N GLN A 39 1.54 6.09 22.31
CA GLN A 39 0.31 5.28 22.24
C GLN A 39 0.10 4.61 20.87
N PHE A 40 0.96 4.88 19.88
CA PHE A 40 0.81 4.28 18.55
C PHE A 40 1.31 2.83 18.59
N LYS A 41 0.37 1.89 18.50
CA LYS A 41 0.69 0.47 18.36
C LYS A 41 1.05 0.19 16.91
N LEU A 42 2.35 0.01 16.66
CA LEU A 42 2.82 -0.36 15.35
C LEU A 42 2.28 -1.74 14.96
N LEU A 43 1.71 -1.84 13.76
CA LEU A 43 1.18 -3.09 13.25
C LEU A 43 2.29 -3.98 12.67
N SER A 44 1.98 -5.27 12.53
CA SER A 44 2.88 -6.21 11.86
C SER A 44 2.98 -5.89 10.35
N HIS A 45 4.08 -6.30 9.72
CA HIS A 45 4.25 -6.19 8.26
C HIS A 45 3.11 -6.88 7.49
N ASN A 46 2.55 -7.98 8.04
CA ASN A 46 1.41 -8.68 7.45
C ASN A 46 0.15 -7.83 7.47
N THR A 47 -0.11 -7.12 8.57
CA THR A 47 -1.26 -6.23 8.68
C THR A 47 -1.13 -5.03 7.74
N ILE A 48 0.07 -4.43 7.66
CA ILE A 48 0.37 -3.33 6.71
C ILE A 48 0.12 -3.80 5.29
N ARG A 49 0.64 -4.99 4.93
CA ARG A 49 0.41 -5.59 3.61
C ARG A 49 -1.09 -5.77 3.33
N SER A 50 -1.85 -6.28 4.29
CA SER A 50 -3.30 -6.45 4.16
C SER A 50 -4.00 -5.11 3.95
N ASN A 51 -3.61 -4.06 4.69
CA ASN A 51 -4.16 -2.72 4.54
C ASN A 51 -3.84 -2.15 3.15
N CYS A 52 -2.62 -2.32 2.65
CA CYS A 52 -2.25 -1.87 1.30
C CYS A 52 -3.04 -2.60 0.21
N ILE A 53 -3.27 -3.91 0.35
CA ILE A 53 -4.12 -4.69 -0.57
C ILE A 53 -5.55 -4.16 -0.55
N HIS A 54 -6.12 -3.93 0.64
CA HIS A 54 -7.47 -3.40 0.77
C HIS A 54 -7.62 -2.01 0.13
N ILE A 55 -6.63 -1.12 0.32
CA ILE A 55 -6.60 0.19 -0.36
C ILE A 55 -6.58 0.01 -1.88
N TYR A 56 -5.74 -0.89 -2.40
CA TYR A 56 -5.69 -1.18 -3.82
C TYR A 56 -7.03 -1.70 -4.36
N GLU A 57 -7.69 -2.63 -3.67
CA GLU A 57 -8.97 -3.19 -4.08
C GLU A 57 -10.09 -2.15 -4.10
N ASP A 58 -10.14 -1.28 -3.10
CA ASP A 58 -11.08 -0.15 -3.04
C ASP A 58 -10.86 0.81 -4.22
N GLN A 59 -9.61 1.19 -4.50
CA GLN A 59 -9.28 2.06 -5.64
C GLN A 59 -9.60 1.38 -6.98
N MET A 60 -9.33 0.08 -7.12
CA MET A 60 -9.68 -0.68 -8.32
C MET A 60 -11.19 -0.77 -8.53
N THR A 61 -11.96 -0.90 -7.45
CA THR A 61 -13.43 -0.92 -7.52
C THR A 61 -13.95 0.44 -8.01
N LYS A 62 -13.47 1.54 -7.43
CA LYS A 62 -13.80 2.91 -7.87
C LYS A 62 -13.43 3.15 -9.32
N LEU A 63 -12.23 2.72 -9.73
CA LEU A 63 -11.77 2.83 -11.11
C LEU A 63 -12.69 2.06 -12.06
N ARG A 64 -13.06 0.81 -11.73
CA ARG A 64 -13.98 0.00 -12.53
C ARG A 64 -15.34 0.68 -12.69
N ASP A 65 -15.86 1.28 -11.64
CA ASP A 65 -17.14 1.99 -11.70
C ASP A 65 -17.07 3.23 -12.60
N ILE A 66 -15.95 3.97 -12.56
CA ILE A 66 -15.70 5.09 -13.47
C ILE A 66 -15.61 4.59 -14.92
N LEU A 67 -14.89 3.51 -15.17
CA LEU A 67 -14.74 2.93 -16.50
C LEU A 67 -16.08 2.40 -17.05
N LYS A 68 -16.91 1.77 -16.21
CA LYS A 68 -18.26 1.31 -16.59
C LYS A 68 -19.20 2.45 -16.95
N LYS A 69 -19.11 3.58 -16.24
CA LYS A 69 -19.90 4.79 -16.52
C LYS A 69 -19.43 5.54 -17.76
N ASN A 70 -18.23 5.24 -18.25
CA ASN A 70 -17.66 5.91 -19.40
C ASN A 70 -18.15 5.25 -20.69
N ASN A 71 -18.91 6.00 -21.50
CA ASN A 71 -19.44 5.52 -22.78
C ASN A 71 -18.43 5.60 -23.94
N LYS A 72 -17.16 5.91 -23.66
CA LYS A 72 -16.09 6.04 -24.68
C LYS A 72 -15.34 4.72 -24.86
N ARG A 73 -14.71 4.57 -26.04
CA ARG A 73 -13.82 3.44 -26.32
C ARG A 73 -12.54 3.54 -25.48
N ILE A 74 -12.18 2.45 -24.81
CA ILE A 74 -10.94 2.30 -24.05
C ILE A 74 -10.05 1.32 -24.82
N SER A 75 -8.77 1.62 -24.95
CA SER A 75 -7.77 0.71 -25.51
C SER A 75 -6.79 0.29 -24.42
N LEU A 76 -6.38 -0.99 -24.43
CA LEU A 76 -5.45 -1.56 -23.47
C LEU A 76 -4.15 -1.89 -24.20
N THR A 77 -3.05 -1.26 -23.79
CA THR A 77 -1.71 -1.58 -24.28
C THR A 77 -0.98 -2.40 -23.22
N SER A 78 -0.61 -3.64 -23.56
CA SER A 78 0.15 -4.53 -22.68
C SER A 78 1.58 -4.66 -23.19
N TYR A 79 2.55 -4.55 -22.30
CA TYR A 79 3.98 -4.77 -22.59
C TYR A 79 4.39 -6.12 -22.00
N GLY A 80 4.79 -7.06 -22.85
CA GLY A 80 5.26 -8.39 -22.44
C GLY A 80 6.79 -8.44 -22.36
N PHE A 81 7.33 -8.72 -21.19
CA PHE A 81 8.77 -8.99 -21.00
C PHE A 81 8.98 -10.48 -20.69
N ARG A 82 9.91 -11.15 -21.37
CA ARG A 82 10.27 -12.55 -21.13
C ARG A 82 11.51 -12.60 -20.24
N LEU A 83 11.35 -13.07 -19.00
CA LEU A 83 12.48 -13.35 -18.11
C LEU A 83 13.07 -14.72 -18.49
N VAL A 84 14.17 -14.72 -19.25
CA VAL A 84 15.00 -15.91 -19.41
C VAL A 84 15.91 -16.00 -18.19
N ARG A 85 15.52 -16.82 -17.21
CA ARG A 85 16.43 -17.23 -16.14
C ARG A 85 17.36 -18.29 -16.70
N ASN A 86 18.59 -17.91 -17.02
CA ASN A 86 19.66 -18.89 -17.23
C ASN A 86 19.97 -19.52 -15.87
N MET A 87 19.80 -20.85 -15.78
CA MET A 87 20.32 -21.68 -14.69
C MET A 87 21.80 -21.95 -14.91
#